data_AF-A0A8S3JGH7-F1
#
_entry.id   AF-A0A8S3JGH7-F1
#
_cell.length_a   1.000
_cell.length_b   1.000
_cell.length_c   1.000
_cell.angle_alpha   90.00
_cell.angle_beta   90.00
_cell.angle_gamma   90.00
#
_symmetry.space_group_name_H-M   'P 1'
#
loop_
_entity.id
_entity.type
_entity.pdbx_description
1 polymer ?
#
loop_
_entity_poly.entity_id
_entity_poly.type
_entity_poly.pdbx_seq_one_letter_code
_entity_poly.pdbx_strand_id
1 'polypeptide(L)'
;DTDFPFLNRLSDRIQQILGCGLAALAGVFYGLMFIPDQYIRDHRQDFKYRDQLPPNNGLYYINSQYSGILLSSLFYFVVYAALKRNKPRINPSIALPAMVSGVMWAVANIGFIVAITALKNAVAYPIVNVLPGVVTSLWSLFLFREIQGMKNYIYLGIGMLIRILAAVFSGLSA
;
A
#
# COMPACT_ATOMS: atom_id res chain seq x y z
N ASP A 1 23.12 -6.73 -12.00
CA ASP A 1 22.02 -7.71 -12.06
C ASP A 1 22.35 -9.07 -11.44
N THR A 2 22.87 -9.10 -10.20
CA THR A 2 23.28 -10.34 -9.51
C THR A 2 22.90 -10.34 -8.03
N ASP A 3 21.66 -9.98 -7.70
CA ASP A 3 21.27 -9.89 -6.29
C ASP A 3 20.77 -11.22 -5.70
N PHE A 4 20.30 -12.17 -6.53
CA PHE A 4 19.81 -13.46 -6.07
C PHE A 4 20.22 -14.64 -6.99
N PRO A 5 21.42 -15.21 -6.80
CA PRO A 5 21.92 -16.32 -7.62
C PRO A 5 21.07 -17.60 -7.56
N PHE A 6 20.15 -17.72 -6.59
CA PHE A 6 19.19 -18.82 -6.53
C PHE A 6 17.97 -18.61 -7.46
N LEU A 7 17.53 -17.37 -7.66
CA LEU A 7 16.44 -17.04 -8.59
C LEU A 7 16.87 -17.31 -10.02
N ASN A 8 18.11 -16.95 -10.37
CA ASN A 8 18.69 -17.18 -11.70
C ASN A 8 18.90 -18.67 -12.04
N ARG A 9 18.71 -19.59 -11.10
CA ARG A 9 18.74 -21.05 -11.35
C ARG A 9 17.36 -21.62 -11.73
N LEU A 10 16.30 -20.83 -11.62
CA LEU A 10 14.93 -21.24 -11.94
C LEU A 10 14.58 -20.87 -13.40
N SER A 11 13.76 -21.69 -14.05
CA SER A 11 13.23 -21.42 -15.40
C SER A 11 12.32 -20.18 -15.42
N ASP A 12 12.33 -19.43 -16.53
CA ASP A 12 11.53 -18.20 -16.72
C ASP A 12 10.04 -18.39 -16.40
N ARG A 13 9.44 -19.52 -16.76
CA ARG A 13 8.04 -19.81 -16.46
C ARG A 13 7.79 -19.95 -14.96
N ILE A 14 8.72 -20.56 -14.23
CA ILE A 14 8.62 -20.73 -12.77
C ILE A 14 8.79 -19.38 -12.08
N GLN A 15 9.72 -18.53 -12.56
CA GLN A 15 9.88 -17.18 -12.04
C GLN A 15 8.61 -16.32 -12.24
N GLN A 16 7.97 -16.43 -13.40
CA GLN A 16 6.70 -15.74 -13.67
C GLN A 16 5.57 -16.22 -12.76
N ILE A 17 5.40 -17.53 -12.59
CA ILE A 17 4.38 -18.10 -11.71
C ILE A 17 4.61 -17.67 -10.25
N LEU A 18 5.87 -17.73 -9.79
CA LEU A 18 6.24 -17.29 -8.44
C LEU A 18 5.99 -15.78 -8.25
N GLY A 19 6.37 -14.96 -9.23
CA GLY A 19 6.14 -13.52 -9.20
C GLY A 19 4.65 -13.17 -9.16
N CYS A 20 3.84 -13.79 -10.02
CA CYS A 20 2.39 -13.61 -10.02
C CYS A 20 1.76 -14.10 -8.71
N GLY A 21 2.20 -15.24 -8.18
CA GLY A 21 1.72 -15.78 -6.91
C GLY A 21 2.05 -14.85 -5.73
N LEU A 22 3.28 -14.34 -5.66
CA LEU A 22 3.69 -13.37 -4.63
C LEU A 22 2.93 -12.05 -4.77
N ALA A 23 2.69 -11.56 -5.99
CA ALA A 23 1.91 -10.35 -6.23
C ALA A 23 0.45 -10.50 -5.77
N ALA A 24 -0.18 -11.64 -6.08
CA ALA A 24 -1.54 -11.93 -5.63
C ALA A 24 -1.60 -12.01 -4.09
N LEU A 25 -0.64 -12.71 -3.48
CA LEU A 25 -0.54 -12.84 -2.02
C LEU A 25 -0.34 -11.46 -1.35
N ALA A 26 0.55 -10.63 -1.89
CA ALA A 26 0.77 -9.27 -1.40
C ALA A 26 -0.49 -8.42 -1.51
N GLY A 27 -1.24 -8.53 -2.62
CA GLY A 27 -2.52 -7.85 -2.79
C GLY A 27 -3.55 -8.25 -1.74
N VAL A 28 -3.65 -9.55 -1.42
CA VAL A 28 -4.52 -10.05 -0.34
C VAL A 28 -4.13 -9.42 0.98
N PHE A 29 -2.85 -9.48 1.38
CA PHE A 29 -2.39 -8.90 2.63
C PHE A 29 -2.61 -7.38 2.71
N TYR A 30 -2.41 -6.66 1.60
CA TYR A 30 -2.66 -5.22 1.55
C TYR A 30 -4.15 -4.88 1.74
N GLY A 31 -5.05 -5.69 1.17
CA GLY A 31 -6.49 -5.54 1.39
C GLY A 31 -6.91 -5.86 2.83
N LEU A 32 -6.27 -6.85 3.45
CA LEU A 32 -6.56 -7.26 4.83
C LEU A 32 -6.04 -6.26 5.87
N MET A 33 -5.06 -5.41 5.53
CA MET A 33 -4.36 -4.52 6.47
C MET A 33 -5.29 -3.59 7.27
N PHE A 34 -6.38 -3.12 6.67
CA PHE A 34 -7.33 -2.19 7.30
C PHE A 34 -8.53 -2.88 7.97
N ILE A 35 -8.71 -4.19 7.76
CA ILE A 35 -9.87 -4.93 8.28
C ILE A 35 -9.90 -4.98 9.80
N PRO A 36 -8.79 -5.24 10.54
CA PRO A 36 -8.84 -5.30 12.00
C PRO A 36 -9.28 -3.97 12.63
N ASP A 37 -8.76 -2.84 12.14
CA ASP A 37 -9.13 -1.49 12.58
C ASP A 37 -10.61 -1.22 12.31
N GLN A 38 -11.09 -1.55 11.11
CA GLN A 38 -12.51 -1.41 10.78
C GLN A 38 -13.41 -2.32 11.64
N TYR A 39 -13.02 -3.58 11.85
CA TYR A 39 -13.80 -4.56 12.61
C TYR A 39 -13.99 -4.14 14.07
N ILE A 40 -12.91 -3.68 14.73
CA ILE A 40 -12.97 -3.17 16.11
C ILE A 40 -13.87 -1.92 16.18
N ARG A 41 -13.82 -1.04 15.17
CA ARG A 41 -14.69 0.14 15.09
C ARG A 41 -16.17 -0.18 14.85
N ASP A 42 -16.45 -1.24 14.10
CA ASP A 42 -17.82 -1.67 13.82
C ASP A 42 -18.42 -2.44 15.01
N HIS A 43 -17.62 -3.21 15.75
CA HIS A 43 -18.03 -4.05 16.89
C HIS A 43 -17.56 -3.48 18.25
N ARG A 44 -17.56 -2.15 18.42
CA ARG A 44 -17.01 -1.51 19.64
C ARG A 44 -17.63 -1.97 20.95
N GLN A 45 -18.88 -2.42 20.92
CA GLN A 45 -19.57 -2.91 22.10
C GLN A 45 -18.99 -4.22 22.62
N ASP A 46 -18.47 -5.07 21.72
CA ASP A 46 -17.90 -6.37 22.07
C ASP A 46 -16.47 -6.24 22.63
N PHE A 47 -15.78 -5.16 22.30
CA PHE A 47 -14.40 -4.86 22.73
C PHE A 47 -14.33 -3.88 23.91
N LYS A 48 -15.38 -3.79 24.72
CA LYS A 48 -15.40 -2.92 25.92
C LYS A 48 -14.35 -3.41 26.93
N TYR A 49 -13.40 -2.56 27.28
CA TYR A 49 -12.40 -2.85 28.31
C TYR A 49 -12.54 -1.87 29.46
N ARG A 50 -12.72 -2.37 30.69
CA ARG A 50 -12.89 -1.55 31.91
C ARG A 50 -13.96 -0.46 31.74
N ASP A 51 -15.13 -0.84 31.23
CA ASP A 51 -16.27 0.04 30.92
C ASP A 51 -16.02 1.18 29.92
N GLN A 52 -14.85 1.22 29.29
CA GLN A 52 -14.52 2.18 28.24
C GLN A 52 -14.67 1.54 26.87
N LEU A 53 -15.36 2.25 25.97
CA LEU A 53 -15.47 1.86 24.56
C LEU A 53 -14.13 2.14 23.87
N PRO A 54 -13.72 1.28 22.91
CA PRO A 54 -12.58 1.56 22.06
C PRO A 54 -12.72 2.96 21.40
N PRO A 55 -11.62 3.70 21.20
CA PRO A 55 -11.68 4.97 20.49
C PRO A 55 -12.33 4.79 19.11
N ASN A 56 -13.26 5.69 18.76
CA ASN A 56 -13.87 5.68 17.42
C ASN A 56 -12.90 6.20 16.36
N ASN A 57 -11.93 7.01 16.77
CA ASN A 57 -11.00 7.66 15.87
C ASN A 57 -9.89 6.68 15.45
N GLY A 58 -9.76 6.44 14.14
CA GLY A 58 -8.73 5.55 13.57
C GLY A 58 -7.29 5.94 13.91
N LEU A 59 -7.07 7.20 14.28
CA LEU A 59 -5.74 7.71 14.63
C LEU A 59 -5.11 6.99 15.84
N TYR A 60 -5.91 6.46 16.76
CA TYR A 60 -5.37 5.70 17.89
C TYR A 60 -4.80 4.34 17.47
N TYR A 61 -5.33 3.75 16.40
CA TYR A 61 -4.87 2.46 15.88
C TYR A 61 -3.65 2.59 14.97
N ILE A 62 -3.40 3.78 14.40
CA ILE A 62 -2.28 4.03 13.48
C ILE A 62 -0.92 3.79 14.16
N ASN A 63 -0.79 4.11 15.45
CA ASN A 63 0.45 3.90 16.19
C ASN A 63 0.76 2.40 16.34
N SER A 64 -0.27 1.58 16.56
CA SER A 64 -0.12 0.12 16.61
C SER A 64 0.27 -0.44 15.24
N GLN A 65 -0.33 0.10 14.17
CA GLN A 65 -0.02 -0.29 12.79
C GLN A 65 1.44 0.02 12.43
N TYR A 66 1.92 1.25 12.70
CA TYR A 66 3.31 1.61 12.44
C TYR A 66 4.31 0.82 13.29
N SER A 67 3.98 0.52 14.55
CA SER A 67 4.80 -0.33 15.40
C SER A 67 4.92 -1.75 14.83
N GLY A 68 3.81 -2.31 14.34
CA GLY A 68 3.80 -3.61 13.66
C GLY A 68 4.64 -3.63 12.38
N ILE A 69 4.57 -2.58 11.57
CA ILE A 69 5.40 -2.43 10.37
C ILE A 69 6.88 -2.38 10.75
N LEU A 70 7.24 -1.55 11.73
CA LEU A 70 8.62 -1.42 12.19
C LEU A 70 9.18 -2.75 12.71
N LEU A 71 8.42 -3.47 13.54
CA LEU A 71 8.81 -4.79 14.05
C LEU A 71 8.99 -5.80 12.92
N SER A 72 8.07 -5.82 11.95
CA SER A 72 8.14 -6.72 10.80
C SER A 72 9.34 -6.41 9.90
N SER A 73 9.60 -5.12 9.64
CA SER A 73 10.78 -4.68 8.89
C SER A 73 12.09 -5.02 9.62
N LEU A 74 12.12 -4.85 10.94
CA LEU A 74 13.28 -5.23 11.76
C LEU A 74 13.50 -6.74 11.71
N PHE A 75 12.44 -7.54 11.87
CA PHE A 75 12.52 -8.99 11.76
C PHE A 75 13.06 -9.42 10.39
N TYR A 76 12.52 -8.86 9.31
CA TYR A 76 13.01 -9.12 7.96
C TYR A 76 14.50 -8.75 7.80
N PHE A 77 14.90 -7.59 8.34
CA PHE A 77 16.29 -7.14 8.30
C PHE A 77 17.23 -8.08 9.08
N VAL A 78 16.83 -8.53 10.27
CA VAL A 78 17.62 -9.47 11.08
C VAL A 78 17.77 -10.81 10.37
N VAL A 79 16.69 -11.36 9.80
CA VAL A 79 16.74 -12.59 9.01
C VAL A 79 17.66 -12.43 7.80
N TYR A 80 17.55 -11.31 7.06
CA TYR A 80 18.42 -11.02 5.93
C TYR A 80 19.90 -10.92 6.34
N ALA A 81 20.19 -10.21 7.43
CA ALA A 81 21.55 -10.06 7.97
C ALA A 81 22.13 -11.41 8.42
N ALA A 82 21.32 -12.27 9.05
CA ALA A 82 21.70 -13.61 9.46
C ALA A 82 22.03 -14.50 8.24
N LEU A 83 21.17 -14.51 7.22
CA LEU A 83 21.39 -15.28 5.98
C LEU A 83 22.62 -14.81 5.20
N LYS A 84 22.92 -13.51 5.22
CA LYS A 84 24.11 -12.92 4.59
C LYS A 84 25.35 -12.97 5.49
N ARG A 85 25.33 -13.70 6.62
CA ARG A 85 26.45 -13.83 7.57
C ARG A 85 27.05 -12.48 7.99
N ASN A 86 26.18 -11.54 8.36
CA ASN A 86 26.55 -10.20 8.79
C ASN A 86 27.29 -9.34 7.74
N LYS A 87 27.17 -9.67 6.45
CA LYS A 87 27.59 -8.82 5.31
C LYS A 87 26.39 -8.38 4.45
N PRO A 88 25.40 -7.67 5.01
CA PRO A 88 24.30 -7.12 4.22
C PRO A 88 24.84 -6.05 3.27
N ARG A 89 24.47 -6.13 1.99
CA ARG A 89 24.79 -5.08 1.01
C ARG A 89 23.63 -4.08 1.01
N ILE A 90 23.82 -2.95 1.67
CA ILE A 90 22.87 -1.84 1.69
C ILE A 90 23.49 -0.71 0.89
N ASN A 91 22.78 -0.22 -0.12
CA ASN A 91 23.22 0.96 -0.85
C ASN A 91 22.79 2.21 -0.06
N PRO A 92 23.72 3.02 0.50
CA PRO A 92 23.36 4.18 1.30
C PRO A 92 22.64 5.26 0.48
N SER A 93 22.88 5.32 -0.84
CA SER A 93 22.27 6.32 -1.72
C SER A 93 20.75 6.15 -1.89
N ILE A 94 20.22 4.95 -1.68
CA ILE A 94 18.76 4.70 -1.73
C ILE A 94 18.09 4.83 -0.36
N ALA A 95 18.87 4.85 0.73
CA ALA A 95 18.33 4.88 2.08
C ALA A 95 17.58 6.19 2.35
N LEU A 96 18.18 7.34 1.99
CA LEU A 96 17.55 8.64 2.18
C LEU A 96 16.25 8.80 1.37
N PRO A 97 16.23 8.52 0.04
CA PRO A 97 14.97 8.52 -0.72
C PRO A 97 13.90 7.58 -0.16
N ALA A 98 14.30 6.40 0.33
CA ALA A 98 13.37 5.44 0.94
C ALA A 98 12.79 5.94 2.26
N MET A 99 13.58 6.65 3.07
CA MET A 99 13.08 7.27 4.30
C MET A 99 12.07 8.39 3.99
N VAL A 100 12.38 9.25 3.01
CA VAL A 100 11.48 10.34 2.60
C VAL A 100 10.16 9.78 2.05
N SER A 101 10.21 8.74 1.22
CA SER A 101 8.99 8.10 0.70
C SER A 101 8.18 7.43 1.81
N GLY A 102 8.83 6.82 2.81
CA GLY A 102 8.16 6.27 3.99
C GLY A 102 7.44 7.33 4.82
N VAL A 103 8.07 8.48 5.05
CA VAL A 103 7.44 9.62 5.74
C VAL A 103 6.25 10.15 4.95
N MET A 104 6.40 10.30 3.63
CA MET A 104 5.31 10.74 2.75
C MET A 104 4.12 9.76 2.80
N TRP A 105 4.40 8.46 2.80
CA TRP A 105 3.37 7.42 2.96
C TRP A 105 2.69 7.49 4.33
N ALA A 106 3.43 7.73 5.41
CA ALA A 106 2.85 7.87 6.75
C ALA A 106 1.92 9.09 6.87
N VAL A 107 2.34 10.23 6.32
CA VAL A 107 1.49 11.45 6.28
C VAL A 107 0.21 11.19 5.47
N ALA A 108 0.32 10.51 4.34
CA ALA A 108 -0.83 10.14 3.52
C ALA A 108 -1.83 9.24 4.26
N ASN A 109 -1.36 8.25 5.03
CA ASN A 109 -2.23 7.37 5.83
C ASN A 109 -2.95 8.12 6.95
N ILE A 110 -2.27 9.07 7.62
CA ILE A 110 -2.92 9.93 8.62
C ILE A 110 -4.04 10.74 7.97
N GLY A 111 -3.76 11.37 6.82
CA GLY A 111 -4.77 12.11 6.05
C GLY A 111 -5.94 11.24 5.60
N PHE A 112 -5.67 10.00 5.20
CA PHE A 112 -6.69 9.02 4.82
C PHE A 112 -7.63 8.69 5.97
N ILE A 113 -7.10 8.44 7.17
CA ILE A 113 -7.91 8.16 8.35
C ILE A 113 -8.79 9.36 8.72
N VAL A 114 -8.24 10.58 8.65
CA VAL A 114 -9.04 11.80 8.85
C VAL A 114 -10.17 11.89 7.83
N ALA A 115 -9.89 11.60 6.55
CA ALA A 115 -10.90 11.57 5.50
C ALA A 115 -11.99 10.52 5.78
N ILE A 116 -11.64 9.33 6.26
CA ILE A 116 -12.61 8.30 6.69
C ILE A 116 -13.51 8.78 7.85
N THR A 117 -12.97 9.56 8.79
CA THR A 117 -13.78 10.08 9.89
C THR A 117 -14.72 11.20 9.46
N ALA A 118 -14.37 11.96 8.41
CA ALA A 118 -15.17 13.05 7.87
C ALA A 118 -16.18 12.58 6.81
N LEU A 119 -15.78 11.62 5.96
CA LEU A 119 -16.56 10.99 4.91
C LEU A 119 -16.74 9.52 5.28
N LYS A 120 -17.98 9.05 5.37
CA LYS A 120 -18.29 7.62 5.60
C LYS A 120 -17.35 6.72 4.78
N ASN A 121 -16.86 5.63 5.38
CA ASN A 121 -15.90 4.67 4.80
C ASN A 121 -16.13 4.42 3.30
N ALA A 122 -17.38 4.16 2.92
CA ALA A 122 -17.76 3.79 1.56
C ALA A 122 -17.52 4.87 0.49
N VAL A 123 -17.39 6.15 0.87
CA VAL A 123 -17.01 7.24 -0.04
C VAL A 123 -15.50 7.51 0.02
N ALA A 124 -14.89 7.38 1.20
CA ALA A 124 -13.46 7.66 1.39
C ALA A 124 -12.54 6.64 0.68
N TYR A 125 -12.86 5.34 0.75
CA TYR A 125 -12.05 4.28 0.13
C TYR A 125 -11.93 4.39 -1.39
N PRO A 126 -13.02 4.62 -2.16
CA PRO A 126 -12.93 4.81 -3.60
C PRO A 126 -12.10 6.03 -4.00
N ILE A 127 -12.23 7.15 -3.28
CA ILE A 127 -11.46 8.37 -3.55
C ILE A 127 -9.96 8.09 -3.40
N VAL A 128 -9.56 7.46 -2.29
CA VAL A 128 -8.14 7.18 -2.01
C VAL A 128 -7.54 6.11 -2.91
N ASN A 129 -8.33 5.21 -3.50
CA ASN A 129 -7.81 4.26 -4.48
C ASN A 129 -7.67 4.86 -5.89
N VAL A 130 -8.50 5.84 -6.25
CA VAL A 130 -8.48 6.44 -7.60
C VAL A 130 -7.51 7.61 -7.69
N LEU A 131 -7.49 8.52 -6.72
CA LEU A 131 -6.68 9.75 -6.78
C LEU A 131 -5.17 9.47 -6.94
N PRO A 132 -4.53 8.62 -6.12
CA PRO A 132 -3.12 8.30 -6.28
C PRO A 132 -2.84 7.62 -7.62
N GLY A 133 -3.75 6.77 -8.11
CA GLY A 133 -3.64 6.15 -9.43
C GLY A 133 -3.66 7.18 -10.57
N VAL A 134 -4.46 8.24 -10.41
CA VAL A 134 -4.51 9.35 -11.37
C VAL A 134 -3.22 10.18 -11.32
N VAL A 135 -2.81 10.59 -10.12
CA VAL A 135 -1.60 11.39 -9.91
C VAL A 135 -0.34 10.66 -10.37
N THR A 136 -0.21 9.37 -10.06
CA THR A 136 0.93 8.55 -10.51
C THR A 136 0.96 8.42 -12.04
N SER A 137 -0.19 8.23 -12.67
CA SER A 137 -0.29 8.17 -14.13
C SER A 137 0.11 9.50 -14.78
N LEU A 138 -0.32 10.65 -14.21
CA LEU A 138 0.10 11.98 -14.68
C LEU A 138 1.61 12.20 -14.47
N TRP A 139 2.14 11.78 -13.32
CA TRP A 139 3.57 11.87 -13.01
C TRP A 139 4.41 11.06 -14.02
N SER A 140 3.98 9.84 -14.35
CA SER A 140 4.59 9.00 -15.39
C SER A 140 4.58 9.65 -16.78
N LEU A 141 3.50 10.37 -17.13
CA LEU A 141 3.41 11.10 -18.40
C LEU A 141 4.35 12.31 -18.45
N PHE A 142 4.33 13.16 -17.43
CA PHE A 142 5.04 14.45 -17.47
C PHE A 142 6.53 14.33 -17.17
N LEU A 143 6.92 13.55 -16.15
CA LEU A 143 8.30 13.47 -15.68
C LEU A 143 9.11 12.47 -16.50
N PHE A 144 8.61 11.24 -16.64
CA PHE A 144 9.34 10.16 -17.27
C PHE A 144 9.16 10.12 -18.80
N ARG A 145 8.09 10.76 -19.32
CA ARG A 145 7.71 10.75 -20.75
C ARG A 145 7.75 9.33 -21.34
N GLU A 146 7.45 8.32 -20.52
CA GLU A 146 7.56 6.90 -20.85
C GLU A 146 6.50 6.48 -21.87
N ILE A 147 5.39 7.20 -21.92
CA ILE A 147 4.24 6.88 -22.75
C ILE A 147 4.20 7.87 -23.92
N GLN A 148 4.87 7.50 -25.00
CA GLN A 148 4.88 8.28 -26.24
C GLN A 148 3.97 7.62 -27.29
N GLY A 149 3.00 8.37 -27.81
CA GLY A 149 2.13 7.94 -28.90
C GLY A 149 0.63 8.11 -28.61
N MET A 150 -0.12 8.64 -29.60
CA MET A 150 -1.55 8.98 -29.48
C MET A 150 -2.44 7.80 -29.00
N LYS A 151 -2.16 6.58 -29.47
CA LYS A 151 -2.92 5.40 -29.05
C LYS A 151 -2.73 5.08 -27.56
N ASN A 152 -1.52 5.24 -27.04
CA ASN A 152 -1.21 4.94 -25.64
C ASN A 152 -1.79 6.00 -24.69
N TYR A 153 -1.84 7.27 -25.14
CA TYR A 153 -2.60 8.32 -24.44
C TYR A 153 -4.10 8.02 -24.39
N ILE A 154 -4.69 7.51 -25.46
CA ILE A 154 -6.11 7.13 -25.49
C ILE A 154 -6.38 5.96 -24.51
N TYR A 155 -5.54 4.92 -24.50
CA TYR A 155 -5.69 3.81 -23.54
C TYR A 155 -5.59 4.27 -22.09
N LEU A 156 -4.65 5.17 -21.79
CA LEU A 156 -4.54 5.79 -20.47
C LEU A 156 -5.80 6.59 -20.10
N GLY A 157 -6.29 7.41 -21.02
CA GLY A 157 -7.49 8.22 -20.83
C GLY A 157 -8.72 7.33 -20.54
N ILE A 158 -8.92 6.28 -21.34
CA ILE A 158 -10.01 5.32 -21.13
C ILE A 158 -9.87 4.62 -19.77
N GLY A 159 -8.68 4.15 -19.42
CA GLY A 159 -8.43 3.51 -18.12
C GLY A 159 -8.69 4.45 -16.93
N MET A 160 -8.34 5.73 -17.08
CA MET A 160 -8.58 6.76 -16.07
C MET A 160 -10.07 7.07 -15.92
N LEU A 161 -10.81 7.16 -17.03
CA LEU A 161 -12.26 7.33 -17.03
C LEU A 161 -12.98 6.17 -16.36
N ILE A 162 -12.60 4.93 -16.69
CA ILE A 162 -13.16 3.72 -16.06
C ILE A 162 -12.92 3.75 -14.55
N ARG A 163 -11.72 4.14 -14.10
CA ARG A 163 -11.41 4.25 -12.66
C ARG A 163 -12.26 5.31 -11.97
N ILE A 164 -12.43 6.49 -12.56
CA ILE A 164 -13.25 7.56 -11.99
C ILE A 164 -14.71 7.12 -11.91
N LEU A 165 -15.25 6.54 -12.98
CA LEU A 165 -16.62 6.02 -13.00
C LEU A 165 -16.81 4.94 -11.92
N ALA A 166 -15.87 4.00 -11.79
CA ALA A 166 -15.93 2.98 -10.75
C ALA A 166 -15.98 3.58 -9.34
N ALA A 167 -15.21 4.64 -9.07
CA ALA A 167 -15.28 5.32 -7.77
C ALA A 167 -16.60 6.06 -7.55
N VAL A 168 -17.14 6.72 -8.58
CA VAL A 168 -18.44 7.40 -8.50
C VAL A 168 -19.57 6.40 -8.23
N PHE A 169 -19.61 5.27 -8.96
CA PHE A 169 -20.59 4.21 -8.71
C PHE A 169 -20.44 3.60 -7.31
N SER A 170 -19.21 3.38 -6.85
CA SER A 170 -18.96 2.84 -5.51
C SER A 170 -19.43 3.81 -4.41
N GLY A 171 -19.21 5.11 -4.58
CA GLY A 171 -19.66 6.13 -3.63
C GLY A 171 -21.17 6.37 -3.64
N LEU A 172 -21.84 6.22 -4.80
CA LEU A 172 -23.30 6.32 -4.94
C LEU A 172 -24.05 5.11 -4.34
N SER A 173 -23.40 3.95 -4.27
CA SER A 173 -23.99 2.72 -3.76
C SER A 173 -24.06 2.66 -2.22
N ALA A 174 -23.62 3.70 -1.51
CA ALA A 174 -23.41 3.71 -0.07
C ALA A 174 -24.29 4.73 0.67
#